data_AF-A0A445D0M8-F1
#
_entry.id   AF-A0A445D0M8-F1
#
_cell.length_a   1.000
_cell.length_b   1.000
_cell.length_c   1.000
_cell.angle_alpha   90.00
_cell.angle_beta   90.00
_cell.angle_gamma   90.00
#
_symmetry.space_group_name_H-M   'P 1'
#
loop_
_entity.id
_entity.type
_entity.pdbx_description
1 polymer ?
#
loop_
_entity_poly.entity_id
_entity_poly.type
_entity_poly.pdbx_seq_one_letter_code
_entity_poly.pdbx_strand_id
1 'polypeptide(L)'
;MRESWAMAYLKGTFCAGYRKTLRCEGINAFIKGFLKSTDSILELVHSLDRVVKDYRNNEVMAQFYYMYYSPVLTTSLEAMELFASKVYTRAVFKEVKKQIKGVATLLFRGRDSISTTCVYRFSRIGK
;
A
#
# COMPACT_ATOMS: atom_id res chain seq x y z
N MET A 1 10.20 4.44 -25.57
CA MET A 1 9.21 3.51 -26.16
C MET A 1 8.29 2.82 -25.13
N ARG A 2 8.59 2.85 -23.82
CA ARG A 2 7.76 2.24 -22.75
C ARG A 2 6.73 3.21 -22.13
N GLU A 3 6.96 4.51 -22.24
CA GLU A 3 6.10 5.57 -21.68
C GLU A 3 4.81 5.80 -22.49
N SER A 4 4.85 5.57 -23.82
CA SER A 4 3.69 5.71 -24.70
C SER A 4 2.60 4.68 -24.41
N TRP A 5 2.97 3.47 -23.99
CA TRP A 5 2.02 2.42 -23.61
C TRP A 5 1.38 2.67 -22.26
N ALA A 6 2.13 3.22 -21.28
CA ALA A 6 1.58 3.57 -19.97
C ALA A 6 0.50 4.64 -20.09
N MET A 7 0.72 5.66 -20.93
CA MET A 7 -0.27 6.73 -21.17
C MET A 7 -1.50 6.23 -21.92
N ALA A 8 -1.34 5.31 -22.88
CA ALA A 8 -2.46 4.68 -23.60
C ALA A 8 -3.28 3.75 -22.69
N TYR A 9 -2.63 3.03 -21.76
CA TYR A 9 -3.31 2.20 -20.76
C TYR A 9 -4.10 3.07 -19.76
N LEU A 10 -3.51 4.17 -19.29
CA LEU A 10 -4.16 5.14 -18.41
C LEU A 10 -5.33 5.89 -19.07
N LYS A 11 -5.24 6.19 -20.39
CA LYS A 11 -6.35 6.79 -21.16
C LYS A 11 -7.41 5.76 -21.61
N GLY A 12 -7.04 4.49 -21.74
CA GLY A 12 -7.88 3.41 -22.26
C GLY A 12 -8.64 2.63 -21.19
N THR A 13 -8.23 2.66 -19.93
CA THR A 13 -9.10 2.23 -18.82
C THR A 13 -10.13 3.31 -18.53
N PHE A 14 -11.10 3.43 -19.44
CA PHE A 14 -12.40 3.98 -19.10
C PHE A 14 -12.94 3.10 -17.96
N CYS A 15 -12.83 3.59 -16.72
CA CYS A 15 -13.39 2.99 -15.53
C CYS A 15 -14.94 3.06 -15.55
N ALA A 16 -15.57 2.62 -16.63
CA ALA A 16 -17.01 2.41 -16.74
C ALA A 16 -17.55 1.45 -15.65
N GLY A 17 -16.65 0.63 -15.11
CA GLY A 17 -16.94 -0.38 -14.11
C GLY A 17 -16.48 -0.06 -12.68
N TYR A 18 -15.82 1.07 -12.42
CA TYR A 18 -15.63 1.51 -11.01
C TYR A 18 -16.96 2.12 -10.56
N ARG A 19 -17.89 1.20 -10.27
CA ARG A 19 -19.28 1.44 -9.92
C ARG A 19 -19.36 2.55 -8.88
N LYS A 20 -19.67 3.78 -9.33
CA LYS A 20 -20.14 4.84 -8.45
C LYS A 20 -21.29 4.33 -7.57
N THR A 21 -22.08 3.37 -8.09
CA THR A 21 -23.20 2.75 -7.39
C THR A 21 -22.80 2.01 -6.11
N LEU A 22 -21.74 1.18 -6.07
CA LEU A 22 -21.36 0.44 -4.85
C LEU A 22 -20.98 1.36 -3.69
N ARG A 23 -20.27 2.45 -3.99
CA ARG A 23 -19.90 3.47 -2.99
C ARG A 23 -21.14 4.24 -2.51
N CYS A 24 -22.02 4.61 -3.45
CA CYS A 24 -23.29 5.26 -3.14
C CYS A 24 -24.26 4.31 -2.40
N GLU A 25 -24.23 3.01 -2.65
CA GLU A 25 -25.04 2.00 -1.97
C GLU A 25 -24.63 1.87 -0.52
N GLY A 26 -23.32 1.80 -0.22
CA GLY A 26 -22.83 1.79 1.16
C GLY A 26 -23.17 3.08 1.92
N ILE A 27 -23.00 4.24 1.28
CA ILE A 27 -23.38 5.54 1.87
C ILE A 27 -24.90 5.63 2.08
N ASN A 28 -25.70 5.21 1.10
CA ASN A 28 -27.16 5.19 1.21
C ASN A 28 -27.65 4.20 2.27
N ALA A 29 -26.99 3.05 2.42
CA ALA A 29 -27.30 2.09 3.47
C ALA A 29 -27.01 2.67 4.87
N PHE A 30 -25.87 3.35 5.03
CA PHE A 30 -25.54 4.08 6.26
C PHE A 30 -26.57 5.16 6.59
N ILE A 31 -26.91 6.02 5.62
CA ILE A 31 -27.91 7.10 5.78
C ILE A 31 -29.29 6.51 6.10
N LYS A 32 -29.73 5.46 5.40
CA LYS A 32 -31.00 4.78 5.67
C LYS A 32 -31.03 4.13 7.06
N GLY A 33 -29.91 3.56 7.52
CA GLY A 33 -29.79 3.02 8.87
C GLY A 33 -29.94 4.11 9.93
N PHE A 34 -29.28 5.25 9.73
CA PHE A 34 -29.37 6.40 10.63
C PHE A 34 -30.77 7.01 10.65
N LEU A 35 -31.37 7.27 9.49
CA LEU A 35 -32.74 7.81 9.38
C LEU A 35 -33.80 6.89 9.99
N LYS A 36 -33.54 5.58 10.10
CA LYS A 36 -34.43 4.66 10.84
C LYS A 36 -34.28 4.76 12.36
N SER A 37 -33.16 5.29 12.85
CA SER A 37 -32.85 5.40 14.28
C SER A 37 -33.02 6.80 14.85
N THR A 38 -33.14 7.83 14.00
CA THR A 38 -33.21 9.24 14.42
C THR A 38 -34.29 9.97 13.61
N ASP A 39 -35.17 10.71 14.28
CA ASP A 39 -36.25 11.49 13.65
C ASP A 39 -35.78 12.88 13.17
N SER A 40 -34.49 13.20 13.33
CA SER A 40 -33.95 14.53 13.07
C SER A 40 -32.87 14.53 11.99
N ILE A 41 -33.13 15.24 10.89
CA ILE A 41 -32.14 15.51 9.83
C ILE A 41 -30.94 16.29 10.38
N LEU A 42 -31.14 17.12 11.41
CA LEU A 42 -30.07 17.89 12.04
C LEU A 42 -29.04 16.97 12.71
N GLU A 43 -29.49 15.91 13.39
CA GLU A 43 -28.61 14.92 14.02
C GLU A 43 -27.80 14.12 12.99
N LEU A 44 -28.42 13.79 11.85
CA LEU A 44 -27.72 13.16 10.73
C LEU A 44 -26.58 14.05 10.20
N VAL A 45 -26.85 15.35 10.01
CA VAL A 45 -25.84 16.31 9.52
C VAL A 45 -24.68 16.42 10.51
N HIS A 46 -24.96 16.52 11.82
CA HIS A 46 -23.90 16.55 12.85
C HIS A 46 -23.09 15.26 12.90
N SER A 47 -23.73 14.10 12.77
CA SER A 47 -23.07 12.80 12.72
C SER A 47 -22.13 12.67 11.52
N LEU A 48 -22.59 13.09 10.34
CA LEU A 48 -21.77 13.10 9.13
C LEU A 48 -20.59 14.06 9.24
N ASP A 49 -20.79 15.27 9.78
CA ASP A 49 -19.71 16.23 10.00
C ASP A 49 -18.63 15.66 10.93
N ARG A 50 -19.04 14.96 12.00
CA ARG A 50 -18.12 14.26 12.91
C ARG A 50 -17.34 13.16 12.19
N VAL A 51 -17.99 12.30 11.42
CA VAL A 51 -17.33 11.23 10.66
C VAL A 51 -16.30 11.80 9.67
N VAL A 52 -16.64 12.90 8.99
CA VAL A 52 -15.71 13.58 8.07
C VAL A 52 -14.50 14.16 8.82
N LYS A 53 -14.73 14.78 9.99
CA LYS A 53 -13.64 15.29 10.84
C LYS A 53 -12.73 14.17 11.34
N ASP A 54 -13.29 13.06 11.80
CA ASP A 54 -12.54 11.90 12.26
C ASP A 54 -11.69 11.29 11.12
N TYR A 55 -12.26 11.19 9.91
CA TYR A 55 -11.53 10.75 8.73
C TYR A 55 -10.34 11.66 8.40
N ARG A 56 -10.54 12.98 8.39
CA ARG A 56 -9.48 13.96 8.15
C ARG A 56 -8.39 13.89 9.23
N ASN A 57 -8.77 13.78 10.49
CA ASN A 57 -7.82 13.65 11.59
C ASN A 57 -6.98 12.37 11.46
N ASN A 58 -7.60 11.24 11.10
CA ASN A 58 -6.87 10.00 10.85
C ASN A 58 -5.88 10.12 9.69
N GLU A 59 -6.25 10.82 8.62
CA GLU A 59 -5.36 11.06 7.49
C GLU A 59 -4.16 11.93 7.89
N VAL A 60 -4.38 13.02 8.64
CA VAL A 60 -3.31 13.88 9.18
C VAL A 60 -2.39 13.08 10.10
N MET A 61 -2.94 12.25 10.98
CA MET A 61 -2.14 11.38 11.84
C MET A 61 -1.33 10.37 11.01
N ALA A 62 -1.91 9.77 9.97
CA ALA A 62 -1.19 8.86 9.08
C ALA A 62 -0.04 9.56 8.34
N GLN A 63 -0.25 10.79 7.87
CA GLN A 63 0.79 11.62 7.26
C GLN A 63 1.87 12.01 8.26
N PHE A 64 1.50 12.36 9.49
CA PHE A 64 2.45 12.62 10.58
C PHE A 64 3.30 11.37 10.87
N TYR A 65 2.69 10.20 11.02
CA TYR A 65 3.44 8.96 11.20
C TYR A 65 4.33 8.62 9.99
N TYR A 66 3.90 8.92 8.77
CA TYR A 66 4.73 8.74 7.58
C TYR A 66 5.94 9.68 7.54
N MET A 67 5.74 10.95 7.90
CA MET A 67 6.77 11.99 7.86
C MET A 67 7.79 11.85 9.00
N TYR A 68 7.32 11.53 10.20
CA TYR A 68 8.14 11.58 11.42
C TYR A 68 8.65 10.21 11.88
N TYR A 69 8.02 9.11 11.46
CA TYR A 69 8.55 7.76 11.73
C TYR A 69 9.21 7.21 10.48
N SER A 70 10.49 7.54 10.31
CA SER A 70 11.35 6.92 9.31
C SER A 70 11.33 5.39 9.49
N PRO A 71 11.25 4.60 8.40
CA PRO A 71 11.26 3.16 8.48
C PRO A 71 12.60 2.68 9.05
N VAL A 72 12.54 2.01 10.21
CA VAL A 72 13.74 1.44 10.83
C VAL A 72 14.32 0.41 9.88
N LEU A 73 15.54 0.66 9.40
CA LEU A 73 16.31 -0.29 8.60
C LEU A 73 16.89 -1.32 9.56
N THR A 74 16.62 -2.61 9.30
CA THR A 74 16.96 -3.69 10.24
C THR A 74 17.67 -4.86 9.58
N THR A 75 17.80 -4.86 8.26
CA THR A 75 18.50 -5.93 7.53
C THR A 75 19.88 -5.48 7.11
N SER A 76 20.76 -6.44 6.80
CA SER A 76 22.04 -6.20 6.14
C SER A 76 21.91 -5.61 4.73
N LEU A 77 20.68 -5.47 4.20
CA LEU A 77 20.36 -4.92 2.88
C LEU A 77 19.71 -3.53 3.02
N GLU A 78 20.31 -2.65 3.81
CA GLU A 78 19.77 -1.33 4.17
C GLU A 78 19.42 -0.46 2.96
N ALA A 79 20.25 -0.47 1.91
CA ALA A 79 20.00 0.30 0.69
C ALA A 79 18.72 -0.16 -0.03
N MET A 80 18.45 -1.47 -0.07
CA MET A 80 17.22 -2.02 -0.64
C MET A 80 16.01 -1.71 0.24
N GLU A 81 16.14 -1.82 1.57
CA GLU A 81 15.07 -1.45 2.49
C GLU A 81 14.70 0.03 2.36
N LEU A 82 15.70 0.92 2.32
CA LEU A 82 15.50 2.37 2.17
C LEU A 82 14.84 2.73 0.83
N PHE A 83 15.24 2.06 -0.25
CA PHE A 83 14.61 2.27 -1.55
C PHE A 83 13.16 1.78 -1.53
N ALA A 84 12.92 0.56 -1.04
CA ALA A 84 11.57 0.00 -0.94
C ALA A 84 10.65 0.86 -0.08
N SER A 85 11.17 1.49 0.98
CA SER A 85 10.38 2.33 1.86
C SER A 85 9.97 3.67 1.25
N LYS A 86 10.74 4.16 0.26
CA LYS A 86 10.39 5.37 -0.51
C LYS A 86 9.39 5.07 -1.63
N VAL A 87 9.43 3.86 -2.18
CA VAL A 87 8.61 3.46 -3.33
C VAL A 87 7.25 2.91 -2.91
N TYR A 88 7.18 2.18 -1.80
CA TYR A 88 5.96 1.47 -1.38
C TYR A 88 5.23 2.14 -0.21
N THR A 89 3.91 2.02 -0.20
CA THR A 89 3.10 2.39 0.98
C THR A 89 3.52 1.56 2.19
N ARG A 90 3.29 2.05 3.42
CA ARG A 90 3.72 1.36 4.64
C ARG A 90 3.21 -0.08 4.76
N ALA A 91 1.99 -0.36 4.29
CA ALA A 91 1.43 -1.71 4.28
C ALA A 91 2.20 -2.64 3.34
N VAL A 92 2.48 -2.19 2.13
CA VAL A 92 3.25 -2.96 1.14
C VAL A 92 4.72 -3.08 1.56
N PHE A 93 5.31 -2.01 2.09
CA PHE A 93 6.68 -2.02 2.60
C PHE A 93 6.88 -3.04 3.70
N LYS A 94 5.92 -3.23 4.62
CA LYS A 94 5.99 -4.28 5.65
C LYS A 94 6.15 -5.67 5.03
N GLU A 95 5.45 -5.95 3.94
CA GLU A 95 5.53 -7.25 3.27
C GLU A 95 6.82 -7.39 2.44
N VAL A 96 7.22 -6.35 1.73
CA VAL A 96 8.51 -6.31 1.03
C VAL A 96 9.68 -6.48 2.00
N LYS A 97 9.61 -5.86 3.18
CA LYS A 97 10.62 -6.01 4.23
C LYS A 97 10.78 -7.46 4.71
N LYS A 98 9.69 -8.25 4.79
CA LYS A 98 9.79 -9.69 5.10
C LYS A 98 10.56 -10.45 4.03
N GLN A 99 10.37 -10.10 2.76
CA GLN A 99 11.12 -10.70 1.64
C GLN A 99 12.60 -10.31 1.68
N ILE A 100 12.89 -9.02 1.92
CA ILE A 100 14.28 -8.54 2.06
C ILE A 100 14.99 -9.26 3.20
N LYS A 101 14.33 -9.44 4.35
CA LYS A 101 14.85 -10.27 5.45
C LYS A 101 15.16 -11.69 5.00
N GLY A 102 14.26 -12.32 4.24
CA GLY A 102 14.48 -13.66 3.68
C GLY A 102 15.72 -13.73 2.79
N VAL A 103 15.90 -12.76 1.89
CA VAL A 103 17.06 -12.68 0.99
C VAL A 103 18.35 -12.38 1.75
N ALA A 104 18.29 -11.52 2.78
CA ALA A 104 19.44 -11.17 3.62
C ALA A 104 20.04 -12.37 4.36
N THR A 105 19.28 -13.46 4.55
CA THR A 105 19.78 -14.72 5.14
C THR A 105 20.50 -15.65 4.15
N LEU A 106 20.53 -15.31 2.86
CA LEU A 106 21.18 -16.11 1.83
C LEU A 106 22.69 -15.82 1.79
N LEU A 107 23.48 -16.89 1.90
CA LEU A 107 24.91 -16.90 1.63
C LEU A 107 25.15 -17.16 0.16
N PHE A 108 25.95 -16.30 -0.47
CA PHE A 108 26.48 -16.55 -1.79
C PHE A 108 27.51 -17.69 -1.71
N ARG A 109 27.32 -18.75 -2.50
CA ARG A 109 28.24 -19.90 -2.55
C ARG A 109 29.21 -19.86 -3.73
N GLY A 110 28.83 -19.21 -4.82
CA GLY A 110 29.67 -19.18 -6.02
C GLY A 110 28.89 -18.88 -7.29
N ARG A 111 29.65 -18.61 -8.35
CA ARG A 111 29.15 -18.37 -9.70
C ARG A 111 29.78 -19.40 -10.62
N ASP A 112 28.94 -20.16 -11.31
CA ASP A 112 29.34 -21.07 -12.39
C ASP A 112 28.97 -20.42 -13.74
N SER A 113 29.80 -20.55 -14.75
CA SER A 113 29.47 -20.14 -16.13
C SER A 113 29.35 -21.36 -17.02
N ILE A 114 28.14 -21.63 -17.51
CA ILE A 114 27.86 -22.70 -18.47
C ILE A 114 27.59 -22.02 -19.82
N SER A 115 28.57 -22.09 -20.72
CA SER A 115 28.55 -21.40 -22.02
C SER A 115 28.29 -19.89 -21.85
N THR A 116 27.15 -19.38 -22.31
CA THR A 116 26.74 -17.97 -22.18
C THR A 116 25.92 -17.67 -20.93
N THR A 117 25.60 -18.68 -20.11
CA THR A 117 24.72 -18.54 -18.95
C THR A 117 25.53 -18.53 -17.65
N CYS A 118 25.39 -17.46 -16.85
CA CYS A 118 25.91 -17.41 -15.49
C CYS A 118 24.88 -17.96 -14.50
N VAL A 119 25.26 -18.99 -13.75
CA VAL A 119 24.47 -19.60 -12.69
C VAL A 119 25.02 -19.15 -11.34
N TYR A 120 24.17 -18.57 -10.49
CA TYR A 120 24.54 -18.13 -9.15
C TYR A 120 23.95 -19.07 -8.11
N ARG A 121 24.81 -19.59 -7.22
CA ARG A 121 24.40 -20.54 -6.19
C ARG A 121 24.33 -19.85 -4.84
N PHE A 122 23.20 -20.00 -4.16
CA PHE A 122 22.97 -19.46 -2.83
C PHE A 122 22.56 -20.58 -1.86
N SER A 123 22.91 -20.45 -0.59
CA SER A 123 22.45 -21.33 0.49
C SER A 123 21.93 -20.50 1.65
N ARG A 124 20.90 -20.96 2.37
CA ARG A 124 20.44 -20.29 3.61
C ARG A 124 21.41 -20.56 4.76
N ILE A 125 21.67 -19.55 5.59
CA ILE A 125 22.19 -19.75 6.95
C ILE A 125 21.12 -20.50 7.76
N GLY A 126 21.34 -21.80 7.98
CA GLY A 126 20.70 -22.62 9.02
C GLY A 126 19.18 -22.86 8.94
N LYS A 127 18.79 -24.13 9.00
CA LYS A 127 17.89 -24.60 10.07
C LYS A 127 18.72 -25.49 10.98
#